data_AF-A0A496YTJ8-F1
#
_entry.id   AF-A0A496YTJ8-F1
#
_cell.length_a   1.000
_cell.length_b   1.000
_cell.length_c   1.000
_cell.angle_alpha   90.00
_cell.angle_beta   90.00
_cell.angle_gamma   90.00
#
_symmetry.space_group_name_H-M   'P 1'
#
loop_
_entity.id
_entity.type
_entity.pdbx_description
1 polymer ?
#
loop_
_entity_poly.entity_id
_entity_poly.type
_entity_poly.pdbx_seq_one_letter_code
_entity_poly.pdbx_strand_id
1 'polypeptide(L)'
;MNERDRLWKERQNKKTEREKRGGSFGQIMIKKPLLAGFAGQRPHIFPNGATVMENETLSKVLMCMQCGMCTGGCPEAGITPFNIRQLVRKKQLDRALDKAIPWYCTSCGECTLRCPRDVKPSEMIVEVRSAFVEDGQIPLSIQKALENTFVQKNPWGRPRSKRAAWQEEAGIEVPHIGEVESGRLLFTCCIEAYDPRCMVIPQNVAAILQKAGMDFGVLGVEEACCGNEIRRMGELGLFEELQEENTATFEKYGVKEIIALSPHCMNALKNEYGDIGVKVFHYTEVLAKMIKEGTVNFKVPYNKKVIYHDPCFLGKQNKIFDEPRDILRAVEGLELLEFSASRENSLCCEGGGGRMFYEAEITYTRNSEKRVLEAIKKGAEEIVTSCPFCLMNLEDPAKER
;
A
#
# COMPACT_ATOMS: atom_id res chain seq x y z
N MET A 1 42.40 -14.70 29.51
CA MET A 1 40.98 -14.67 29.10
C MET A 1 40.57 -13.20 29.06
N ASN A 2 40.35 -12.69 27.86
CA ASN A 2 40.16 -11.30 27.50
C ASN A 2 38.75 -10.80 27.87
N GLU A 3 38.62 -9.50 28.13
CA GLU A 3 37.43 -8.84 28.71
C GLU A 3 36.14 -9.08 27.91
N ARG A 4 36.26 -9.33 26.60
CA ARG A 4 35.16 -9.76 25.72
C ARG A 4 34.55 -11.12 26.10
N ASP A 5 35.36 -12.09 26.51
CA ASP A 5 34.89 -13.43 26.90
C ASP A 5 34.17 -13.42 28.26
N ARG A 6 34.58 -12.49 29.14
CA ARG A 6 33.91 -12.27 30.43
C ARG A 6 32.53 -11.64 30.23
N LEU A 7 32.43 -10.63 29.37
CA LEU A 7 31.16 -9.97 29.02
C LEU A 7 30.21 -10.89 28.24
N TRP A 8 30.74 -11.82 27.43
CA TRP A 8 29.93 -12.82 26.73
C TRP A 8 29.34 -13.86 27.71
N LYS A 9 30.14 -14.36 28.66
CA LYS A 9 29.66 -15.26 29.72
C LYS A 9 28.64 -14.61 30.67
N GLU A 10 28.82 -13.33 31.01
CA GLU A 10 27.84 -12.58 31.82
C GLU A 10 26.51 -12.35 31.07
N ARG A 11 26.54 -12.19 29.74
CA ARG A 11 25.31 -12.09 28.92
C ARG A 11 24.58 -13.43 28.78
N GLN A 12 25.30 -14.55 28.72
CA GLN A 12 24.68 -15.89 28.67
C GLN A 12 24.02 -16.26 30.01
N ASN A 13 24.65 -15.93 31.15
CA ASN A 13 24.06 -16.18 32.48
C ASN A 13 22.81 -15.32 32.75
N LYS A 14 22.72 -14.10 32.20
CA LYS A 14 21.50 -13.28 32.30
C LYS A 14 20.35 -13.77 31.40
N LYS A 15 20.66 -14.53 30.35
CA LYS A 15 19.65 -15.11 29.45
C LYS A 15 18.96 -16.32 30.10
N THR A 16 19.73 -17.15 30.80
CA THR A 16 19.22 -18.33 31.53
C THR A 16 18.46 -17.99 32.82
N GLU A 17 18.73 -16.87 33.47
CA GLU A 17 17.91 -16.40 34.60
C GLU A 17 16.54 -15.83 34.17
N ARG A 18 16.46 -15.25 32.97
CA ARG A 18 15.19 -14.71 32.42
C ARG A 18 14.26 -15.83 31.94
N GLU A 19 14.80 -16.95 31.48
CA GLU A 19 14.06 -18.15 31.09
C GLU A 19 13.57 -18.99 32.30
N LYS A 20 14.22 -18.87 33.47
CA LYS A 20 13.80 -19.55 34.71
C LYS A 20 12.72 -18.81 35.51
N ARG A 21 12.43 -17.55 35.17
CA ARG A 21 11.27 -16.79 35.71
C ARG A 21 10.08 -16.91 34.76
N GLY A 22 9.71 -18.14 34.42
CA GLY A 22 8.42 -18.48 33.83
C GLY A 22 7.32 -18.26 34.85
N GLY A 23 6.91 -17.00 35.01
CA GLY A 23 5.66 -16.65 35.69
C GLY A 23 4.51 -17.02 34.77
N SER A 24 3.65 -17.94 35.23
CA SER A 24 2.36 -18.20 34.60
C SER A 24 1.59 -16.88 34.55
N PHE A 25 1.41 -16.32 33.36
CA PHE A 25 0.62 -15.11 33.16
C PHE A 25 -0.54 -15.41 32.23
N GLY A 26 -1.70 -15.54 32.87
CA GLY A 26 -3.04 -15.16 32.40
C GLY A 26 -3.41 -15.50 30.97
N GLN A 27 -4.27 -16.51 30.83
CA GLN A 27 -5.26 -16.51 29.75
C GLN A 27 -5.90 -15.12 29.66
N ILE A 28 -5.62 -14.40 28.58
CA ILE A 28 -6.41 -13.24 28.18
C ILE A 28 -7.75 -13.81 27.73
N MET A 29 -8.71 -13.86 28.66
CA MET A 29 -10.11 -14.01 28.32
C MET A 29 -10.50 -12.81 27.47
N ILE A 30 -10.64 -13.04 26.17
CA ILE A 30 -11.43 -12.19 25.28
C ILE A 30 -12.83 -12.14 25.92
N LYS A 31 -13.15 -11.01 26.56
CA LYS A 31 -14.49 -10.76 27.07
C LYS A 31 -15.42 -10.69 25.86
N LYS A 32 -16.20 -11.76 25.65
CA LYS A 32 -17.45 -11.68 24.90
C LYS A 32 -18.31 -10.57 25.51
N PRO A 33 -18.94 -9.70 24.72
CA PRO A 33 -19.97 -8.81 25.24
C PRO A 33 -21.09 -9.65 25.85
N LEU A 34 -21.44 -9.35 27.10
CA LEU A 34 -22.61 -9.87 27.78
C LEU A 34 -23.88 -9.38 27.05
N LEU A 35 -24.39 -10.20 26.13
CA LEU A 35 -25.77 -10.12 25.68
C LEU A 35 -26.64 -10.89 26.67
N ALA A 36 -27.15 -10.19 27.68
CA ALA A 36 -28.20 -10.70 28.54
C ALA A 36 -29.57 -10.19 28.05
N GLY A 37 -30.36 -11.11 27.48
CA GLY A 37 -31.80 -11.17 27.66
C GLY A 37 -32.69 -10.10 27.02
N PHE A 38 -33.03 -10.29 25.74
CA PHE A 38 -34.41 -10.08 25.29
C PHE A 38 -34.86 -11.34 24.54
N ALA A 39 -35.66 -12.15 25.22
CA ALA A 39 -36.33 -13.29 24.62
C ALA A 39 -37.49 -12.79 23.74
N GLY A 40 -37.55 -13.30 22.52
CA GLY A 40 -38.75 -13.30 21.70
C GLY A 40 -38.84 -12.19 20.66
N GLN A 41 -38.27 -12.43 19.48
CA GLN A 41 -38.94 -12.24 18.18
C GLN A 41 -38.07 -12.85 17.07
N ARG A 42 -38.71 -13.65 16.21
CA ARG A 42 -38.08 -14.33 15.06
C ARG A 42 -37.53 -13.25 14.11
N PRO A 43 -36.37 -13.45 13.46
CA PRO A 43 -35.87 -12.45 12.51
C PRO A 43 -36.83 -12.31 11.35
N HIS A 44 -37.37 -11.10 11.22
CA HIS A 44 -38.14 -10.65 10.09
C HIS A 44 -37.28 -10.75 8.82
N ILE A 45 -37.85 -11.40 7.80
CA ILE A 45 -37.45 -11.25 6.42
C ILE A 45 -37.58 -9.76 6.10
N PHE A 46 -36.48 -9.06 5.82
CA PHE A 46 -36.55 -7.67 5.36
C PHE A 46 -37.05 -7.64 3.91
N PRO A 47 -38.22 -7.02 3.63
CA PRO A 47 -38.65 -6.76 2.28
C PRO A 47 -37.96 -5.49 1.78
N ASN A 48 -37.30 -5.60 0.63
CA ASN A 48 -36.88 -4.57 -0.33
C ASN A 48 -36.87 -3.10 0.15
N GLY A 49 -35.67 -2.53 0.26
CA GLY A 49 -35.48 -1.09 0.43
C GLY A 49 -34.04 -0.59 0.35
N ALA A 50 -33.09 -1.39 -0.14
CA ALA A 50 -31.75 -0.90 -0.44
C ALA A 50 -31.75 -0.31 -1.86
N THR A 51 -31.59 1.01 -1.94
CA THR A 51 -31.13 1.67 -3.15
C THR A 51 -29.84 1.01 -3.62
N VAL A 52 -29.84 0.60 -4.88
CA VAL A 52 -28.76 -0.09 -5.58
C VAL A 52 -27.52 0.81 -5.64
N MET A 53 -26.67 0.76 -4.61
CA MET A 53 -25.22 0.86 -4.83
C MET A 53 -24.76 -0.58 -5.04
N GLU A 54 -24.58 -0.96 -6.30
CA GLU A 54 -24.07 -2.29 -6.66
C GLU A 54 -22.74 -2.55 -5.96
N ASN A 55 -22.64 -3.74 -5.37
CA ASN A 55 -21.44 -4.32 -4.72
C ASN A 55 -20.24 -4.38 -5.69
N GLU A 56 -19.59 -3.25 -5.94
CA GLU A 56 -18.42 -3.18 -6.81
C GLU A 56 -17.15 -3.77 -6.15
N THR A 57 -17.18 -4.03 -4.84
CA THR A 57 -16.04 -4.54 -4.08
C THR A 57 -16.15 -6.00 -3.67
N LEU A 58 -17.29 -6.67 -3.91
CA LEU A 58 -17.45 -8.08 -3.58
C LEU A 58 -17.00 -9.01 -4.71
N SER A 59 -16.41 -10.14 -4.34
CA SER A 59 -16.11 -11.17 -5.30
C SER A 59 -17.36 -11.87 -5.84
N LYS A 60 -17.38 -12.14 -7.14
CA LYS A 60 -18.44 -12.90 -7.83
C LYS A 60 -17.94 -14.30 -8.18
N VAL A 61 -17.27 -14.98 -7.23
CA VAL A 61 -16.55 -16.26 -7.43
C VAL A 61 -17.41 -17.31 -8.15
N LEU A 62 -18.71 -17.39 -7.85
CA LEU A 62 -19.65 -18.35 -8.45
C LEU A 62 -19.85 -18.14 -9.96
N MET A 63 -19.56 -16.96 -10.50
CA MET A 63 -19.67 -16.64 -11.93
C MET A 63 -18.45 -17.08 -12.76
N CYS A 64 -17.41 -17.63 -12.13
CA CYS A 64 -16.19 -18.01 -12.84
C CYS A 64 -16.42 -19.18 -13.81
N MET A 65 -16.10 -18.92 -15.08
CA MET A 65 -16.16 -19.86 -16.21
C MET A 65 -14.83 -20.61 -16.48
N GLN A 66 -13.87 -20.53 -15.56
CA GLN A 66 -12.60 -21.29 -15.59
C GLN A 66 -11.65 -21.03 -16.78
N CYS A 67 -11.83 -19.92 -17.52
CA CYS A 67 -11.04 -19.58 -18.70
C CYS A 67 -9.52 -19.43 -18.46
N GLY A 68 -9.09 -19.10 -17.23
CA GLY A 68 -7.66 -19.03 -16.87
C GLY A 68 -6.94 -17.73 -17.19
N MET A 69 -7.63 -16.73 -17.75
CA MET A 69 -7.07 -15.39 -18.00
C MET A 69 -6.42 -14.77 -16.76
N CYS A 70 -7.04 -14.97 -15.59
CA CYS A 70 -6.53 -14.48 -14.32
C CYS A 70 -5.16 -15.07 -13.95
N THR A 71 -4.92 -16.34 -14.26
CA THR A 71 -3.63 -17.00 -13.98
C THR A 71 -2.61 -16.69 -15.08
N GLY A 72 -3.04 -16.65 -16.35
CA GLY A 72 -2.14 -16.33 -17.46
C GLY A 72 -1.57 -14.90 -17.42
N GLY A 73 -2.28 -13.95 -16.81
CA GLY A 73 -1.77 -12.59 -16.59
C GLY A 73 -1.10 -12.37 -15.24
N CYS A 74 -1.23 -13.30 -14.28
CA CYS A 74 -0.78 -13.05 -12.92
C CYS A 74 0.76 -13.01 -12.84
N PRO A 75 1.36 -11.94 -12.29
CA PRO A 75 2.82 -11.83 -12.18
C PRO A 75 3.43 -12.85 -11.21
N GLU A 76 2.65 -13.37 -10.28
CA GLU A 76 3.08 -14.37 -9.29
C GLU A 76 2.91 -15.82 -9.79
N ALA A 77 2.06 -16.02 -10.80
CA ALA A 77 1.77 -17.35 -11.31
C ALA A 77 2.96 -17.91 -12.10
N GLY A 78 3.35 -19.14 -11.78
CA GLY A 78 4.45 -19.84 -12.45
C GLY A 78 5.85 -19.51 -11.92
N ILE A 79 5.99 -18.49 -11.07
CA ILE A 79 7.23 -18.22 -10.31
C ILE A 79 7.09 -18.47 -8.81
N THR A 80 5.85 -18.48 -8.31
CA THR A 80 5.52 -18.90 -6.95
C THR A 80 4.46 -20.02 -6.99
N PRO A 81 4.17 -20.67 -5.85
CA PRO A 81 3.04 -21.61 -5.73
C PRO A 81 1.66 -20.95 -5.94
N PHE A 82 1.58 -19.62 -6.06
CA PHE A 82 0.33 -18.90 -6.23
C PHE A 82 -0.34 -19.22 -7.57
N ASN A 83 -1.60 -19.66 -7.50
CA ASN A 83 -2.43 -19.90 -8.67
C ASN A 83 -3.86 -19.41 -8.42
N ILE A 84 -4.14 -18.18 -8.86
CA ILE A 84 -5.43 -17.53 -8.60
C ILE A 84 -6.63 -18.31 -9.18
N ARG A 85 -6.51 -18.95 -10.35
CA ARG A 85 -7.61 -19.78 -10.89
C ARG A 85 -7.89 -20.97 -9.98
N GLN A 86 -6.85 -21.64 -9.48
CA GLN A 86 -7.01 -22.77 -8.57
C GLN A 86 -7.66 -22.32 -7.26
N LEU A 87 -7.27 -21.17 -6.71
CA LEU A 87 -7.87 -20.62 -5.49
C LEU A 87 -9.35 -20.28 -5.71
N VAL A 88 -9.68 -19.57 -6.80
CA VAL A 88 -11.07 -19.32 -7.21
C VAL A 88 -11.86 -20.62 -7.30
N ARG A 89 -11.31 -21.67 -7.94
CA ARG A 89 -12.00 -22.95 -8.08
C ARG A 89 -12.17 -23.69 -6.75
N LYS A 90 -11.16 -23.66 -5.88
CA LYS A 90 -11.27 -24.25 -4.54
C LYS A 90 -12.35 -23.54 -3.73
N LYS A 91 -12.40 -22.20 -3.76
CA LYS A 91 -13.45 -21.41 -3.11
C LYS A 91 -14.85 -21.72 -3.68
N GLN A 92 -15.01 -21.85 -5.01
CA GLN A 92 -16.28 -22.26 -5.63
C GLN A 92 -16.78 -23.63 -5.15
N LEU A 93 -15.86 -24.56 -4.88
CA LEU A 93 -16.17 -25.93 -4.48
C LEU A 93 -16.13 -26.13 -2.96
N ASP A 94 -16.03 -25.05 -2.19
CA ASP A 94 -15.87 -25.07 -0.74
C ASP A 94 -14.76 -26.03 -0.26
N ARG A 95 -13.60 -25.96 -0.93
CA ARG A 95 -12.43 -26.78 -0.61
C ARG A 95 -11.41 -25.99 0.20
N ALA A 96 -10.77 -26.68 1.14
CA ALA A 96 -9.69 -26.13 1.94
C ALA A 96 -8.58 -25.48 1.09
N LEU A 97 -8.18 -24.28 1.51
CA LEU A 97 -7.05 -23.54 0.96
C LEU A 97 -5.82 -23.80 1.83
N ASP A 98 -4.67 -23.89 1.18
CA ASP A 98 -3.39 -23.82 1.89
C ASP A 98 -3.23 -22.39 2.39
N LYS A 99 -2.93 -22.24 3.68
CA LYS A 99 -2.93 -20.97 4.39
C LYS A 99 -1.81 -20.03 3.94
N ALA A 100 -0.69 -20.57 3.45
CA ALA A 100 0.43 -19.76 2.99
C ALA A 100 0.14 -19.13 1.61
N ILE A 101 -0.62 -19.83 0.76
CA ILE A 101 -0.76 -19.46 -0.66
C ILE A 101 -1.38 -18.06 -0.86
N PRO A 102 -2.45 -17.64 -0.16
CA PRO A 102 -3.00 -16.31 -0.34
C PRO A 102 -2.00 -15.17 -0.12
N TRP A 103 -0.97 -15.34 0.71
CA TRP A 103 0.01 -14.31 1.07
C TRP A 103 1.05 -14.02 -0.03
N TYR A 104 1.13 -14.85 -1.06
CA TYR A 104 1.90 -14.55 -2.27
C TYR A 104 1.25 -13.50 -3.16
N CYS A 105 -0.08 -13.31 -3.07
CA CYS A 105 -0.77 -12.29 -3.86
C CYS A 105 -0.30 -10.88 -3.51
N THR A 106 0.06 -10.10 -4.51
CA THR A 106 0.49 -8.70 -4.36
C THR A 106 -0.66 -7.70 -4.42
N SER A 107 -1.90 -8.19 -4.57
CA SER A 107 -3.11 -7.39 -4.75
C SER A 107 -3.02 -6.34 -5.88
N CYS A 108 -2.24 -6.63 -6.93
CA CYS A 108 -2.03 -5.71 -8.05
C CYS A 108 -3.24 -5.54 -8.99
N GLY A 109 -4.27 -6.39 -8.86
CA GLY A 109 -5.53 -6.28 -9.60
C GLY A 109 -5.53 -6.84 -11.03
N GLU A 110 -4.40 -7.37 -11.52
CA GLU A 110 -4.29 -7.89 -12.90
C GLU A 110 -5.32 -8.97 -13.22
N CYS A 111 -5.55 -9.88 -12.27
CA CYS A 111 -6.52 -10.96 -12.40
C CYS A 111 -7.97 -10.47 -12.50
N THR A 112 -8.27 -9.32 -11.88
CA THR A 112 -9.58 -8.68 -11.90
C THR A 112 -9.76 -7.95 -13.22
N LEU A 113 -8.76 -7.17 -13.65
CA LEU A 113 -8.79 -6.42 -14.90
C LEU A 113 -9.00 -7.33 -16.13
N ARG A 114 -8.38 -8.51 -16.15
CA ARG A 114 -8.48 -9.45 -17.27
C ARG A 114 -9.67 -10.41 -17.20
N CYS A 115 -10.52 -10.31 -16.18
CA CYS A 115 -11.60 -11.28 -16.00
C CYS A 115 -12.78 -10.97 -16.94
N PRO A 116 -13.10 -11.85 -17.93
CA PRO A 116 -14.22 -11.60 -18.85
C PRO A 116 -15.61 -11.72 -18.20
N ARG A 117 -15.67 -12.18 -16.94
CA ARG A 117 -16.90 -12.37 -16.17
C ARG A 117 -16.97 -11.48 -14.95
N ASP A 118 -16.02 -10.53 -14.81
CA ASP A 118 -15.96 -9.61 -13.67
C ASP A 118 -16.05 -10.33 -12.30
N VAL A 119 -15.30 -11.44 -12.15
CA VAL A 119 -15.32 -12.26 -10.94
C VAL A 119 -14.62 -11.57 -9.75
N LYS A 120 -13.79 -10.57 -10.03
CA LYS A 120 -12.95 -9.86 -9.05
C LYS A 120 -12.11 -10.81 -8.18
N PRO A 121 -11.19 -11.61 -8.77
CA PRO A 121 -10.38 -12.54 -8.01
C PRO A 121 -9.45 -11.86 -6.99
N SER A 122 -9.08 -10.59 -7.18
CA SER A 122 -8.31 -9.83 -6.17
C SER A 122 -9.08 -9.69 -4.86
N GLU A 123 -10.38 -9.36 -4.94
CA GLU A 123 -11.23 -9.18 -3.75
C GLU A 123 -11.48 -10.51 -3.05
N MET A 124 -11.62 -11.61 -3.80
CA MET A 124 -11.69 -12.95 -3.20
C MET A 124 -10.46 -13.26 -2.33
N ILE A 125 -9.27 -12.82 -2.74
CA ILE A 125 -8.06 -13.02 -1.92
C ILE A 125 -8.14 -12.20 -0.63
N VAL A 126 -8.67 -10.98 -0.69
CA VAL A 126 -8.90 -10.15 0.51
C VAL A 126 -9.90 -10.83 1.44
N GLU A 127 -11.01 -11.34 0.91
CA GLU A 127 -12.01 -12.12 1.69
C GLU A 127 -11.41 -13.36 2.35
N VAL A 128 -10.57 -14.11 1.63
CA VAL A 128 -9.87 -15.29 2.17
C VAL A 128 -8.90 -14.89 3.27
N ARG A 129 -8.15 -13.80 3.09
CA ARG A 129 -7.25 -13.28 4.13
C ARG A 129 -8.01 -12.79 5.35
N SER A 130 -9.18 -12.15 5.18
CA SER A 130 -10.06 -11.74 6.27
C SER A 130 -10.49 -12.92 7.13
N ALA A 131 -10.94 -14.02 6.50
CA ALA A 131 -11.27 -15.24 7.23
C ALA A 131 -10.06 -15.79 8.02
N PHE A 132 -8.85 -15.71 7.46
CA PHE A 132 -7.64 -16.12 8.17
C PHE A 132 -7.28 -15.19 9.33
N VAL A 133 -7.49 -13.89 9.19
CA VAL A 133 -7.33 -12.90 10.26
C VAL A 133 -8.28 -13.22 11.42
N GLU A 134 -9.56 -13.42 11.12
CA GLU A 134 -10.60 -13.76 12.11
C GLU A 134 -10.29 -15.06 12.86
N ASP A 135 -9.75 -16.07 12.16
CA ASP A 135 -9.35 -17.34 12.76
C ASP A 135 -7.98 -17.29 13.48
N GLY A 136 -7.28 -16.14 13.47
CA GLY A 136 -5.93 -15.98 14.03
C GLY A 136 -4.85 -16.76 13.27
N GLN A 137 -5.08 -17.07 11.99
CA GLN A 137 -4.23 -17.90 11.12
C GLN A 137 -3.41 -17.06 10.14
N ILE A 138 -2.72 -16.04 10.67
CA ILE A 138 -1.92 -15.11 9.87
C ILE A 138 -0.41 -15.28 10.12
N PRO A 139 0.46 -14.98 9.14
CA PRO A 139 1.90 -14.98 9.36
C PRO A 139 2.30 -14.01 10.49
N LEU A 140 3.25 -14.40 11.34
CA LEU A 140 3.70 -13.58 12.49
C LEU A 140 4.18 -12.17 12.09
N SER A 141 4.79 -12.04 10.91
CA SER A 141 5.27 -10.76 10.40
C SER A 141 4.13 -9.84 9.99
N ILE A 142 3.04 -10.39 9.43
CA ILE A 142 1.79 -9.67 9.14
C ILE A 142 1.12 -9.27 10.45
N GLN A 143 0.99 -10.20 11.41
CA GLN A 143 0.44 -9.91 12.73
C GLN A 143 1.14 -8.71 13.37
N LYS A 144 2.47 -8.70 13.38
CA LYS A 144 3.25 -7.58 13.92
C LYS A 144 3.00 -6.27 13.18
N ALA A 145 2.83 -6.29 11.86
CA ALA A 145 2.51 -5.09 11.08
C ALA A 145 1.11 -4.54 11.41
N LEU A 146 0.13 -5.42 11.63
CA LEU A 146 -1.21 -5.05 12.07
C LEU A 146 -1.20 -4.47 13.50
N GLU A 147 -0.52 -5.13 14.44
CA GLU A 147 -0.36 -4.64 15.82
C GLU A 147 0.35 -3.28 15.87
N ASN A 148 1.42 -3.12 15.09
CA ASN A 148 2.11 -1.83 14.94
C ASN A 148 1.17 -0.76 14.41
N THR A 149 0.31 -1.09 13.45
CA THR A 149 -0.64 -0.13 12.89
C THR A 149 -1.70 0.25 13.89
N PHE A 150 -2.22 -0.70 14.66
CA PHE A 150 -3.17 -0.42 15.73
C PHE A 150 -2.60 0.55 16.77
N VAL A 151 -1.36 0.31 17.23
CA VAL A 151 -0.73 1.10 18.29
C VAL A 151 -0.14 2.43 17.80
N GLN A 152 0.59 2.41 16.69
CA GLN A 152 1.38 3.54 16.19
C GLN A 152 0.76 4.23 14.98
N LYS A 153 -0.37 3.74 14.48
CA LYS A 153 -1.03 4.21 13.25
C LYS A 153 -0.09 4.14 12.03
N ASN A 154 0.88 3.21 12.03
CA ASN A 154 1.72 2.83 10.90
C ASN A 154 2.25 1.39 11.04
N PRO A 155 2.41 0.64 9.94
CA PRO A 155 2.80 -0.78 10.02
C PRO A 155 4.29 -1.00 10.33
N TRP A 156 5.14 0.02 10.20
CA TRP A 156 6.56 -0.04 10.55
C TRP A 156 6.83 0.11 12.06
N GLY A 157 5.80 0.39 12.88
CA GLY A 157 5.92 0.51 14.33
C GLY A 157 6.77 1.71 14.77
N ARG A 158 6.90 2.72 13.92
CA ARG A 158 7.67 3.94 14.23
C ARG A 158 6.83 4.90 15.08
N PRO A 159 7.43 5.64 16.03
CA PRO A 159 6.68 6.60 16.85
C PRO A 159 5.96 7.67 16.02
N ARG A 160 4.72 8.02 16.40
CA ARG A 160 3.96 9.11 15.75
C ARG A 160 4.71 10.45 15.76
N SER A 161 5.45 10.75 16.83
CA SER A 161 6.26 11.97 16.97
C SER A 161 7.34 12.15 15.90
N LYS A 162 7.72 11.07 15.20
CA LYS A 162 8.73 11.12 14.12
C LYS A 162 8.12 11.28 12.73
N ARG A 163 6.80 11.38 12.59
CA ARG A 163 6.14 11.43 11.28
C ARG A 163 6.49 12.67 10.46
N ALA A 164 6.74 13.80 11.12
CA ALA A 164 7.14 15.06 10.46
C ALA A 164 8.67 15.21 10.29
N ALA A 165 9.47 14.21 10.67
CA ALA A 165 10.94 14.34 10.68
C ALA A 165 11.55 14.65 9.30
N TRP A 166 10.89 14.25 8.22
CA TRP A 166 11.33 14.55 6.85
C TRP A 166 11.41 16.06 6.57
N GLN A 167 10.63 16.90 7.27
CA GLN A 167 10.67 18.36 7.14
C GLN A 167 11.98 18.93 7.69
N GLU A 168 12.34 18.52 8.92
CA GLU A 168 13.57 18.92 9.59
C GLU A 168 14.80 18.52 8.76
N GLU A 169 14.81 17.29 8.23
CA GLU A 169 15.92 16.76 7.43
C GLU A 169 16.12 17.50 6.11
N ALA A 170 15.06 18.02 5.50
CA ALA A 170 15.15 18.84 4.29
C ALA A 170 15.32 20.34 4.55
N GLY A 171 15.19 20.78 5.81
CA GLY A 171 15.14 22.21 6.14
C GLY A 171 13.94 22.93 5.49
N ILE A 172 12.81 22.23 5.36
CA ILE A 172 11.56 22.77 4.81
C ILE A 172 10.55 22.87 5.95
N GLU A 173 9.79 23.97 5.99
CA GLU A 173 8.69 24.15 6.93
C GLU A 173 7.37 24.17 6.18
N VAL A 174 6.52 23.17 6.42
CA VAL A 174 5.16 23.09 5.87
C VAL A 174 4.18 23.28 7.03
N PRO A 175 3.24 24.23 6.94
CA PRO A 175 2.30 24.51 8.02
C PRO A 175 1.39 23.31 8.31
N HIS A 176 0.83 23.30 9.51
CA HIS A 176 -0.23 22.35 9.84
C HIS A 176 -1.47 22.67 8.99
N ILE A 177 -2.22 21.65 8.56
CA ILE A 177 -3.41 21.84 7.71
C ILE A 177 -4.46 22.78 8.32
N GLY A 178 -4.52 22.89 9.64
CA GLY A 178 -5.40 23.82 10.35
C GLY A 178 -5.04 25.30 10.19
N GLU A 179 -3.86 25.62 9.65
CA GLU A 179 -3.38 26.98 9.38
C GLU A 179 -3.54 27.37 7.89
N VAL A 180 -4.10 26.48 7.06
CA VAL A 180 -4.10 26.56 5.60
C VAL A 180 -5.51 26.86 5.09
N GLU A 181 -5.70 28.01 4.43
CA GLU A 181 -7.03 28.48 4.00
C GLU A 181 -7.65 27.63 2.87
N SER A 182 -6.80 27.09 1.99
CA SER A 182 -7.26 26.26 0.87
C SER A 182 -7.86 24.92 1.31
N GLY A 183 -7.56 24.43 2.51
CA GLY A 183 -7.91 23.09 2.97
C GLY A 183 -7.23 21.98 2.16
N ARG A 184 -6.08 22.27 1.54
CA ARG A 184 -5.31 21.30 0.74
C ARG A 184 -4.30 20.57 1.61
N LEU A 185 -4.46 19.27 1.74
CA LEU A 185 -3.60 18.39 2.53
C LEU A 185 -2.60 17.66 1.63
N LEU A 186 -1.31 17.79 1.92
CA LEU A 186 -0.27 16.89 1.43
C LEU A 186 -0.21 15.65 2.33
N PHE A 187 -0.81 14.55 1.88
CA PHE A 187 -0.89 13.31 2.65
C PHE A 187 0.37 12.47 2.42
N THR A 188 1.25 12.44 3.43
CA THR A 188 2.57 11.81 3.34
C THR A 188 2.48 10.30 3.55
N CYS A 189 1.65 9.87 4.49
CA CYS A 189 1.52 8.47 4.92
C CYS A 189 2.83 7.87 5.44
N CYS A 190 2.88 6.55 5.52
CA CYS A 190 3.79 5.84 6.41
C CYS A 190 5.22 5.76 5.87
N ILE A 191 5.44 5.10 4.74
CA ILE A 191 6.81 4.80 4.30
C ILE A 191 7.61 6.06 3.93
N GLU A 192 6.94 7.04 3.34
CA GLU A 192 7.48 8.35 2.97
C GLU A 192 7.79 9.22 4.18
N ALA A 193 7.12 9.00 5.31
CA ALA A 193 7.41 9.70 6.57
C ALA A 193 8.51 9.04 7.41
N TYR A 194 8.89 7.78 7.14
CA TYR A 194 9.70 6.99 8.07
C TYR A 194 10.94 6.30 7.47
N ASP A 195 10.93 5.92 6.20
CA ASP A 195 12.09 5.30 5.55
C ASP A 195 12.93 6.39 4.85
N PRO A 196 14.22 6.56 5.20
CA PRO A 196 15.07 7.58 4.59
C PRO A 196 15.14 7.51 3.06
N ARG A 197 14.99 6.32 2.47
CA ARG A 197 14.94 6.15 1.00
C ARG A 197 13.71 6.80 0.37
N CYS A 198 12.63 6.90 1.12
CA CYS A 198 11.36 7.46 0.67
C CYS A 198 11.10 8.87 1.20
N MET A 199 11.80 9.32 2.26
CA MET A 199 11.67 10.70 2.79
C MET A 199 11.99 11.78 1.77
N VAL A 200 12.85 11.48 0.79
CA VAL A 200 13.12 12.40 -0.34
C VAL A 200 11.88 12.73 -1.16
N ILE A 201 10.84 11.90 -1.14
CA ILE A 201 9.61 12.10 -1.92
C ILE A 201 8.79 13.28 -1.36
N PRO A 202 8.33 13.27 -0.08
CA PRO A 202 7.61 14.40 0.49
C PRO A 202 8.45 15.68 0.48
N GLN A 203 9.76 15.58 0.71
CA GLN A 203 10.68 16.71 0.66
C GLN A 203 10.67 17.40 -0.72
N ASN A 204 10.86 16.62 -1.79
CA ASN A 204 10.89 17.16 -3.16
C ASN A 204 9.52 17.68 -3.60
N VAL A 205 8.44 16.95 -3.30
CA VAL A 205 7.09 17.39 -3.67
C VAL A 205 6.73 18.67 -2.91
N ALA A 206 6.94 18.74 -1.60
CA ALA A 206 6.68 19.95 -0.82
C ALA A 206 7.50 21.14 -1.33
N ALA A 207 8.79 20.96 -1.62
CA ALA A 207 9.64 22.01 -2.17
C ALA A 207 9.12 22.54 -3.52
N ILE A 208 8.65 21.65 -4.41
CA ILE A 208 8.07 22.04 -5.69
C ILE A 208 6.77 22.82 -5.49
N LEU A 209 5.87 22.34 -4.63
CA LEU A 209 4.59 22.98 -4.35
C LEU A 209 4.77 24.38 -3.71
N GLN A 210 5.69 24.52 -2.74
CA GLN A 210 6.02 25.81 -2.12
C GLN A 210 6.61 26.79 -3.13
N LYS A 211 7.55 26.34 -3.96
CA LYS A 211 8.16 27.17 -4.99
C LYS A 211 7.16 27.64 -6.05
N ALA A 212 6.12 26.84 -6.29
CA ALA A 212 5.01 27.20 -7.15
C ALA A 212 3.96 28.11 -6.47
N GLY A 213 4.15 28.47 -5.20
CA GLY A 213 3.21 29.30 -4.44
C GLY A 213 1.89 28.61 -4.13
N MET A 214 1.86 27.27 -4.12
CA MET A 214 0.65 26.54 -3.76
C MET A 214 0.44 26.61 -2.24
N ASP A 215 -0.78 26.97 -1.83
CA ASP A 215 -1.21 26.87 -0.45
C ASP A 215 -1.60 25.41 -0.12
N PHE A 216 -0.91 24.81 0.86
CA PHE A 216 -1.12 23.44 1.34
C PHE A 216 -0.52 23.24 2.73
N GLY A 217 -0.99 22.22 3.45
CA GLY A 217 -0.47 21.85 4.77
C GLY A 217 -0.34 20.35 4.96
N VAL A 218 0.18 19.95 6.12
CA VAL A 218 0.32 18.55 6.55
C VAL A 218 -0.39 18.30 7.88
N LEU A 219 -0.70 17.05 8.19
CA LEU A 219 -1.25 16.64 9.49
C LEU A 219 -0.19 16.36 10.56
N GLY A 220 1.09 16.25 10.17
CA GLY A 220 2.19 15.96 11.09
C GLY A 220 1.93 14.70 11.93
N VAL A 221 1.91 14.85 13.25
CA VAL A 221 1.71 13.74 14.21
C VAL A 221 0.28 13.20 14.27
N GLU A 222 -0.70 13.98 13.83
CA GLU A 222 -2.11 13.59 13.78
C GLU A 222 -2.41 12.67 12.58
N GLU A 223 -1.54 12.62 11.56
CA GLU A 223 -1.75 11.75 10.41
C GLU A 223 -1.68 10.27 10.79
N ALA A 224 -2.68 9.48 10.39
CA ALA A 224 -2.72 8.03 10.55
C ALA A 224 -2.41 7.31 9.22
N CYS A 225 -2.30 5.99 9.25
CA CYS A 225 -2.13 5.18 8.04
C CYS A 225 -3.40 5.28 7.18
N CYS A 226 -3.27 5.36 5.85
CA CYS A 226 -4.40 5.29 4.92
C CYS A 226 -5.18 3.95 4.96
N GLY A 227 -4.64 2.91 5.60
CA GLY A 227 -5.30 1.60 5.70
C GLY A 227 -5.21 0.73 4.44
N ASN A 228 -4.66 1.20 3.31
CA ASN A 228 -4.60 0.41 2.07
C ASN A 228 -4.07 -1.01 2.30
N GLU A 229 -2.86 -1.15 2.86
CA GLU A 229 -2.27 -2.48 3.10
C GLU A 229 -3.01 -3.27 4.18
N ILE A 230 -3.60 -2.62 5.17
CA ILE A 230 -4.37 -3.25 6.25
C ILE A 230 -5.57 -3.99 5.67
N ARG A 231 -6.33 -3.32 4.79
CA ARG A 231 -7.41 -3.95 4.03
C ARG A 231 -6.89 -5.14 3.22
N ARG A 232 -5.76 -5.01 2.51
CA ARG A 232 -5.24 -6.11 1.66
C ARG A 232 -4.69 -7.27 2.48
N MET A 233 -4.24 -7.04 3.71
CA MET A 233 -3.88 -8.09 4.66
C MET A 233 -5.10 -8.80 5.24
N GLY A 234 -6.31 -8.30 4.99
CA GLY A 234 -7.57 -8.90 5.43
C GLY A 234 -8.10 -8.36 6.76
N GLU A 235 -7.42 -7.41 7.41
CA GLU A 235 -7.88 -6.85 8.68
C GLU A 235 -8.87 -5.70 8.41
N LEU A 236 -10.12 -6.06 8.11
CA LEU A 236 -11.15 -5.10 7.74
C LEU A 236 -11.55 -4.19 8.91
N GLY A 237 -11.60 -4.70 10.14
CA GLY A 237 -11.96 -3.90 11.31
C GLY A 237 -10.96 -2.77 11.58
N LEU A 238 -9.65 -3.05 11.47
CA LEU A 238 -8.63 -2.01 11.60
C LEU A 238 -8.65 -1.03 10.42
N PHE A 239 -8.99 -1.49 9.21
CA PHE A 239 -9.18 -0.59 8.07
C PHE A 239 -10.32 0.40 8.31
N GLU A 240 -11.46 -0.08 8.80
CA GLU A 240 -12.63 0.75 9.16
C GLU A 240 -12.27 1.75 10.28
N GLU A 241 -11.56 1.33 11.33
CA GLU A 241 -11.10 2.23 12.40
C GLU A 241 -10.20 3.35 11.86
N LEU A 242 -9.25 3.01 10.96
CA LEU A 242 -8.38 4.01 10.32
C LEU A 242 -9.15 4.95 9.41
N GLN A 243 -10.14 4.43 8.67
CA GLN A 243 -11.02 5.22 7.82
C GLN A 243 -11.81 6.23 8.65
N GLU A 244 -12.42 5.81 9.76
CA GLU A 244 -13.15 6.68 10.67
C GLU A 244 -12.25 7.75 11.30
N GLU A 245 -11.08 7.38 11.83
CA GLU A 245 -10.11 8.32 12.44
C GLU A 245 -9.62 9.37 11.42
N ASN A 246 -9.27 8.93 10.21
CA ASN A 246 -8.81 9.83 9.16
C ASN A 246 -9.94 10.77 8.69
N THR A 247 -11.14 10.24 8.47
CA THR A 247 -12.30 11.03 8.02
C THR A 247 -12.68 12.09 9.05
N ALA A 248 -12.77 11.72 10.33
CA ALA A 248 -13.01 12.67 11.42
C ALA A 248 -11.92 13.75 11.49
N THR A 249 -10.67 13.39 11.22
CA THR A 249 -9.54 14.34 11.18
C THR A 249 -9.67 15.30 10.00
N PHE A 250 -10.04 14.80 8.82
CA PHE A 250 -10.25 15.62 7.62
C PHE A 250 -11.40 16.60 7.81
N GLU A 251 -12.51 16.16 8.40
CA GLU A 251 -13.66 17.00 8.74
C GLU A 251 -13.30 18.08 9.77
N LYS A 252 -12.60 17.69 10.86
CA LYS A 252 -12.13 18.60 11.92
C LYS A 252 -11.34 19.78 11.36
N TYR A 253 -10.47 19.52 10.37
CA TYR A 253 -9.61 20.54 9.77
C TYR A 253 -10.14 21.12 8.45
N GLY A 254 -11.37 20.76 8.04
CA GLY A 254 -11.97 21.30 6.82
C GLY A 254 -11.19 20.98 5.56
N VAL A 255 -10.58 19.79 5.48
CA VAL A 255 -9.84 19.33 4.29
C VAL A 255 -10.79 19.23 3.10
N LYS A 256 -10.41 19.83 1.98
CA LYS A 256 -11.18 19.85 0.72
C LYS A 256 -10.51 19.06 -0.39
N GLU A 257 -9.18 19.00 -0.35
CA GLU A 257 -8.36 18.35 -1.36
C GLU A 257 -7.19 17.63 -0.68
N ILE A 258 -6.92 16.40 -1.11
CA ILE A 258 -5.77 15.59 -0.69
C ILE A 258 -4.87 15.35 -1.89
N ILE A 259 -3.60 15.70 -1.73
CA ILE A 259 -2.49 15.29 -2.60
C ILE A 259 -1.79 14.11 -1.93
N ALA A 260 -2.03 12.91 -2.44
CA ALA A 260 -1.40 11.69 -1.95
C ALA A 260 -0.05 11.45 -2.67
N LEU A 261 0.98 11.14 -1.89
CA LEU A 261 2.33 10.84 -2.41
C LEU A 261 2.49 9.39 -2.89
N SER A 262 1.63 8.49 -2.40
CA SER A 262 1.60 7.09 -2.79
C SER A 262 0.29 6.73 -3.50
N PRO A 263 0.35 5.95 -4.60
CA PRO A 263 -0.87 5.52 -5.29
C PRO A 263 -1.69 4.52 -4.47
N HIS A 264 -1.08 3.83 -3.50
CA HIS A 264 -1.81 2.99 -2.55
C HIS A 264 -2.68 3.85 -1.63
N CYS A 265 -2.13 4.98 -1.15
CA CYS A 265 -2.87 5.91 -0.30
C CYS A 265 -4.00 6.58 -1.08
N MET A 266 -3.70 7.07 -2.28
CA MET A 266 -4.74 7.61 -3.18
C MET A 266 -5.85 6.59 -3.38
N ASN A 267 -5.52 5.32 -3.68
CA ASN A 267 -6.55 4.32 -3.95
C ASN A 267 -7.49 4.08 -2.77
N ALA A 268 -6.95 3.96 -1.55
CA ALA A 268 -7.78 3.80 -0.36
C ALA A 268 -8.66 5.03 -0.13
N LEU A 269 -8.05 6.22 -0.10
CA LEU A 269 -8.72 7.48 0.17
C LEU A 269 -9.79 7.84 -0.88
N LYS A 270 -9.53 7.52 -2.16
CA LYS A 270 -10.39 7.89 -3.29
C LYS A 270 -11.50 6.87 -3.56
N ASN A 271 -11.19 5.57 -3.46
CA ASN A 271 -12.07 4.52 -3.96
C ASN A 271 -12.68 3.67 -2.84
N GLU A 272 -12.13 3.68 -1.63
CA GLU A 272 -12.51 2.74 -0.56
C GLU A 272 -12.99 3.40 0.72
N TYR A 273 -12.75 4.71 0.89
CA TYR A 273 -13.25 5.47 2.03
C TYR A 273 -14.73 5.87 1.90
N GLY A 274 -15.36 5.56 0.76
CA GLY A 274 -16.69 6.06 0.42
C GLY A 274 -16.65 7.55 0.03
N ASP A 275 -17.82 8.19 0.08
CA ASP A 275 -17.90 9.64 -0.16
C ASP A 275 -17.61 10.41 1.14
N ILE A 276 -16.37 10.85 1.27
CA ILE A 276 -15.90 11.70 2.38
C ILE A 276 -15.95 13.19 2.04
N GLY A 277 -16.50 13.59 0.88
CA GLY A 277 -16.56 15.00 0.46
C GLY A 277 -15.21 15.64 0.13
N VAL A 278 -14.13 14.86 0.04
CA VAL A 278 -12.76 15.34 -0.23
C VAL A 278 -12.29 14.90 -1.61
N LYS A 279 -11.71 15.82 -2.39
CA LYS A 279 -11.10 15.48 -3.69
C LYS A 279 -9.72 14.87 -3.47
N VAL A 280 -9.46 13.70 -4.03
CA VAL A 280 -8.18 13.00 -3.86
C VAL A 280 -7.45 12.88 -5.21
N PHE A 281 -6.21 13.37 -5.24
CA PHE A 281 -5.30 13.31 -6.38
C PHE A 281 -4.00 12.62 -5.99
N HIS A 282 -3.39 11.94 -6.94
CA HIS A 282 -1.98 11.60 -6.84
C HIS A 282 -1.13 12.83 -7.17
N TYR A 283 0.03 12.97 -6.54
CA TYR A 283 0.92 14.12 -6.78
C TYR A 283 1.31 14.29 -8.26
N THR A 284 1.35 13.21 -9.05
CA THR A 284 1.64 13.30 -10.49
C THR A 284 0.55 14.01 -11.28
N GLU A 285 -0.73 13.85 -10.90
CA GLU A 285 -1.84 14.56 -11.57
C GLU A 285 -1.70 16.08 -11.34
N VAL A 286 -1.35 16.46 -10.12
CA VAL A 286 -1.15 17.86 -9.72
C VAL A 286 0.06 18.46 -10.47
N LEU A 287 1.20 17.77 -10.44
CA LEU A 287 2.43 18.27 -11.09
C LEU A 287 2.30 18.33 -12.61
N ALA A 288 1.69 17.32 -13.26
CA ALA A 288 1.47 17.34 -14.71
C ALA A 288 0.63 18.54 -15.13
N LYS A 289 -0.42 18.86 -14.35
CA LYS A 289 -1.24 20.04 -14.57
C LYS A 289 -0.43 21.33 -14.40
N MET A 290 0.33 21.47 -13.32
CA MET A 290 1.15 22.67 -13.05
C MET A 290 2.22 22.91 -14.12
N ILE A 291 2.79 21.84 -14.68
CA ILE A 291 3.76 21.93 -15.78
C ILE A 291 3.06 22.38 -17.07
N LYS A 292 1.90 21.79 -17.39
CA LYS A 292 1.10 22.17 -18.56
C LYS A 292 0.64 23.63 -18.51
N GLU A 293 0.34 24.14 -17.32
CA GLU A 293 -0.05 25.54 -17.07
C GLU A 293 1.15 26.50 -17.03
N GLY A 294 2.39 25.98 -17.05
CA GLY A 294 3.61 26.78 -16.99
C GLY A 294 3.95 27.32 -15.59
N THR A 295 3.24 26.89 -14.55
CA THR A 295 3.51 27.25 -13.15
C THR A 295 4.80 26.59 -12.64
N VAL A 296 5.07 25.37 -13.10
CA VAL A 296 6.32 24.64 -12.83
C VAL A 296 7.09 24.47 -14.14
N ASN A 297 8.35 24.90 -14.15
CA ASN A 297 9.23 24.80 -15.32
C ASN A 297 10.58 24.19 -14.94
N PHE A 298 11.11 23.34 -15.82
CA PHE A 298 12.45 22.80 -15.71
C PHE A 298 13.47 23.84 -16.22
N LYS A 299 14.49 24.11 -15.41
CA LYS A 299 15.55 25.09 -15.76
C LYS A 299 16.82 24.45 -16.27
N VAL A 300 16.98 23.16 -16.02
CA VAL A 300 18.23 22.42 -16.26
C VAL A 300 17.89 21.20 -17.09
N PRO A 301 18.60 20.95 -18.20
CA PRO A 301 18.40 19.75 -18.98
C PRO A 301 18.86 18.52 -18.19
N TYR A 302 18.22 17.38 -18.44
CA TYR A 302 18.50 16.11 -17.82
C TYR A 302 18.79 15.06 -18.91
N ASN A 303 20.01 15.11 -19.45
CA ASN A 303 20.45 14.29 -20.59
C ASN A 303 20.71 12.82 -20.20
N LYS A 304 19.68 12.11 -19.74
CA LYS A 304 19.74 10.69 -19.39
C LYS A 304 18.62 9.90 -20.06
N LYS A 305 18.88 8.61 -20.28
CA LYS A 305 17.89 7.61 -20.68
C LYS A 305 17.15 7.08 -19.47
N VAL A 306 15.89 7.49 -19.32
CA VAL A 306 15.03 7.11 -18.20
C VAL A 306 13.98 6.12 -18.68
N ILE A 307 13.78 5.01 -17.97
CA ILE A 307 12.68 4.08 -18.22
C ILE A 307 11.63 4.17 -17.12
N TYR A 308 10.36 4.30 -17.50
CA TYR A 308 9.29 4.47 -16.52
C TYR A 308 8.62 3.14 -16.14
N HIS A 309 8.58 2.84 -14.85
CA HIS A 309 7.84 1.71 -14.27
C HIS A 309 6.46 2.15 -13.80
N ASP A 310 5.40 1.70 -14.46
CA ASP A 310 4.01 1.98 -14.06
C ASP A 310 3.61 1.25 -12.77
N PRO A 311 3.27 1.98 -11.67
CA PRO A 311 2.74 1.36 -10.46
C PRO A 311 1.34 0.78 -10.70
N CYS A 312 1.10 -0.44 -10.23
CA CYS A 312 -0.18 -1.11 -10.43
C CYS A 312 -1.38 -0.36 -9.82
N PHE A 313 -1.21 0.26 -8.64
CA PHE A 313 -2.28 1.07 -8.04
C PHE A 313 -2.54 2.38 -8.79
N LEU A 314 -1.52 3.02 -9.37
CA LEU A 314 -1.72 4.26 -10.13
C LEU A 314 -2.38 3.97 -11.49
N GLY A 315 -1.80 3.03 -12.23
CA GLY A 315 -2.27 2.68 -13.57
C GLY A 315 -3.47 1.75 -13.58
N LYS A 316 -3.30 0.50 -13.13
CA LYS A 316 -4.35 -0.53 -13.31
C LYS A 316 -5.60 -0.24 -12.51
N GLN A 317 -5.45 0.27 -11.28
CA GLN A 317 -6.58 0.55 -10.39
C GLN A 317 -7.15 1.96 -10.56
N ASN A 318 -6.34 2.97 -10.86
CA ASN A 318 -6.78 4.37 -10.94
C ASN A 318 -6.72 5.00 -12.34
N LYS A 319 -6.26 4.25 -13.35
CA LYS A 319 -6.21 4.65 -14.78
C LYS A 319 -5.37 5.89 -15.08
N ILE A 320 -4.40 6.19 -14.21
CA ILE A 320 -3.46 7.30 -14.37
C ILE A 320 -2.18 6.73 -15.00
N PHE A 321 -1.93 7.09 -16.25
CA PHE A 321 -0.80 6.59 -17.06
C PHE A 321 -0.02 7.71 -17.73
N ASP A 322 -0.69 8.77 -18.15
CA ASP A 322 -0.07 9.81 -18.97
C ASP A 322 0.61 10.88 -18.12
N GLU A 323 0.05 11.21 -16.97
CA GLU A 323 0.52 12.26 -16.07
C GLU A 323 1.99 12.06 -15.65
N PRO A 324 2.46 10.87 -15.23
CA PRO A 324 3.87 10.65 -14.94
C PRO A 324 4.77 10.81 -16.18
N ARG A 325 4.28 10.41 -17.35
CA ARG A 325 5.03 10.48 -18.61
C ARG A 325 5.11 11.91 -19.13
N ASP A 326 4.04 12.68 -18.98
CA ASP A 326 3.98 14.08 -19.38
C ASP A 326 4.93 14.94 -18.54
N ILE A 327 5.05 14.64 -17.24
CA ILE A 327 6.09 15.23 -16.38
C ILE A 327 7.49 14.92 -16.93
N LEU A 328 7.79 13.66 -17.24
CA LEU A 328 9.11 13.23 -17.72
C LEU A 328 9.45 13.83 -19.09
N ARG A 329 8.50 13.86 -20.02
CA ARG A 329 8.69 14.42 -21.38
C ARG A 329 8.88 15.93 -21.38
N ALA A 330 8.41 16.63 -20.35
CA ALA A 330 8.61 18.06 -20.22
C ALA A 330 10.05 18.42 -19.78
N VAL A 331 10.86 17.45 -19.34
CA VAL A 331 12.25 17.67 -18.98
C VAL A 331 13.13 17.70 -20.23
N GLU A 332 13.75 18.84 -20.51
CA GLU A 332 14.66 18.99 -21.64
C GLU A 332 15.82 17.98 -21.57
N GLY A 333 16.14 17.33 -22.69
CA GLY A 333 17.25 16.37 -22.79
C GLY A 333 16.95 14.96 -22.29
N LEU A 334 15.84 14.74 -21.57
CA LEU A 334 15.47 13.42 -21.06
C LEU A 334 14.97 12.52 -22.21
N GLU A 335 15.57 11.36 -22.38
CA GLU A 335 15.10 10.33 -23.31
C GLU A 335 14.23 9.32 -22.55
N LEU A 336 12.92 9.36 -22.79
CA LEU A 336 11.97 8.47 -22.12
C LEU A 336 11.84 7.14 -22.86
N LEU A 337 12.29 6.08 -22.20
CA LEU A 337 12.13 4.69 -22.61
C LEU A 337 10.90 4.05 -21.96
N GLU A 338 10.36 3.03 -22.63
CA GLU A 338 9.23 2.24 -22.13
C GLU A 338 9.63 0.77 -21.99
N PHE A 339 9.15 0.14 -20.91
CA PHE A 339 9.21 -1.32 -20.82
C PHE A 339 8.30 -1.97 -21.88
N SER A 340 8.61 -3.21 -22.24
CA SER A 340 7.83 -4.00 -23.20
C SER A 340 6.43 -4.28 -22.67
N ALA A 341 6.33 -4.52 -21.36
CA ALA A 341 5.08 -4.54 -20.62
C ALA A 341 4.95 -3.21 -19.86
N SER A 342 4.27 -2.23 -20.44
CA SER A 342 3.97 -0.93 -19.81
C SER A 342 2.46 -0.69 -19.71
N ARG A 343 2.09 0.41 -19.04
CA ARG A 343 0.72 0.84 -18.81
C ARG A 343 -0.14 -0.27 -18.19
N GLU A 344 -1.26 -0.62 -18.81
CA GLU A 344 -2.20 -1.64 -18.32
C GLU A 344 -1.56 -3.02 -18.18
N ASN A 345 -0.49 -3.28 -18.94
CA ASN A 345 0.23 -4.56 -18.93
C ASN A 345 1.43 -4.57 -17.98
N SER A 346 1.69 -3.49 -17.24
CA SER A 346 2.87 -3.36 -16.39
C SER A 346 3.04 -4.52 -15.40
N LEU A 347 4.24 -5.09 -15.32
CA LEU A 347 4.59 -6.12 -14.34
C LEU A 347 4.66 -5.50 -12.93
N CYS A 348 4.05 -6.17 -11.94
CA CYS A 348 4.05 -5.74 -10.53
C CYS A 348 5.47 -5.77 -9.93
N CYS A 349 5.78 -4.81 -9.05
CA CYS A 349 7.04 -4.76 -8.29
C CYS A 349 7.07 -5.68 -7.06
N GLU A 350 5.96 -6.35 -6.75
CA GLU A 350 5.76 -7.24 -5.60
C GLU A 350 5.65 -6.59 -4.22
N GLY A 351 5.61 -5.26 -4.11
CA GLY A 351 5.52 -4.59 -2.80
C GLY A 351 4.13 -4.61 -2.16
N GLY A 352 3.06 -4.62 -2.95
CA GLY A 352 1.69 -4.51 -2.44
C GLY A 352 1.15 -5.80 -1.81
N GLY A 353 -0.04 -5.70 -1.22
CA GLY A 353 -0.77 -6.88 -0.73
C GLY A 353 -0.21 -7.46 0.55
N GLY A 354 0.52 -6.66 1.35
CA GLY A 354 1.22 -7.08 2.56
C GLY A 354 2.61 -7.66 2.33
N ARG A 355 3.08 -7.75 1.08
CA ARG A 355 4.39 -8.33 0.72
C ARG A 355 5.59 -7.52 1.23
N MET A 356 5.43 -6.23 1.53
CA MET A 356 6.45 -5.47 2.28
C MET A 356 6.78 -6.07 3.67
N PHE A 357 5.87 -6.88 4.23
CA PHE A 357 5.98 -7.44 5.58
C PHE A 357 5.97 -8.96 5.59
N TYR A 358 5.81 -9.60 4.43
CA TYR A 358 5.75 -11.05 4.31
C TYR A 358 6.80 -11.52 3.31
N GLU A 359 7.79 -12.23 3.82
CA GLU A 359 8.83 -12.82 3.00
C GLU A 359 8.34 -14.16 2.44
N ALA A 360 8.66 -14.44 1.18
CA ALA A 360 8.34 -15.74 0.60
C ALA A 360 9.27 -16.82 1.19
N GLU A 361 8.71 -17.97 1.55
CA GLU A 361 9.49 -19.11 2.07
C GLU A 361 10.24 -19.88 0.97
N ILE A 362 10.08 -19.45 -0.29
CA ILE A 362 10.69 -20.07 -1.46
C ILE A 362 11.66 -19.11 -2.15
N THR A 363 12.69 -19.66 -2.77
CA THR A 363 13.59 -18.92 -3.65
C THR A 363 13.03 -18.88 -5.06
N TYR A 364 12.91 -17.67 -5.62
CA TYR A 364 12.50 -17.44 -7.01
C TYR A 364 13.06 -16.10 -7.49
N THR A 365 13.09 -15.89 -8.81
CA THR A 365 13.45 -14.60 -9.39
C THR A 365 12.28 -13.63 -9.24
N ARG A 366 12.49 -12.59 -8.44
CA ARG A 366 11.50 -11.54 -8.18
C ARG A 366 11.16 -10.77 -9.45
N ASN A 367 9.93 -10.31 -9.55
CA ASN A 367 9.47 -9.50 -10.68
C ASN A 367 10.19 -8.14 -10.75
N SER A 368 10.61 -7.58 -9.61
CA SER A 368 11.46 -6.38 -9.60
C SER A 368 12.83 -6.63 -10.23
N GLU A 369 13.46 -7.79 -10.00
CA GLU A 369 14.70 -8.17 -10.66
C GLU A 369 14.52 -8.30 -12.18
N LYS A 370 13.44 -8.94 -12.64
CA LYS A 370 13.11 -9.00 -14.08
C LYS A 370 12.98 -7.61 -14.70
N ARG A 371 12.37 -6.66 -13.98
CA ARG A 371 12.26 -5.27 -14.42
C ARG A 371 13.63 -4.61 -14.56
N VAL A 372 14.51 -4.78 -13.59
CA VAL A 372 15.87 -4.22 -13.65
C VAL A 372 16.64 -4.79 -14.84
N LEU A 373 16.60 -6.11 -15.04
CA LEU A 373 17.28 -6.74 -16.19
C LEU A 373 16.74 -6.25 -17.54
N GLU A 374 15.43 -6.01 -17.65
CA GLU A 374 14.84 -5.43 -18.86
C GLU A 374 15.29 -3.98 -19.09
N ALA A 375 15.36 -3.18 -18.02
CA ALA A 375 15.84 -1.80 -18.08
C ALA A 375 17.29 -1.73 -18.60
N ILE A 376 18.17 -2.57 -18.05
CA ILE A 376 19.57 -2.71 -18.50
C ILE A 376 19.62 -3.09 -19.98
N LYS A 377 18.85 -4.10 -20.39
CA LYS A 377 18.80 -4.55 -21.79
C LYS A 377 18.33 -3.45 -22.76
N LYS A 378 17.44 -2.57 -22.31
CA LYS A 378 16.95 -1.42 -23.09
C LYS A 378 17.90 -0.23 -23.06
N GLY A 379 18.99 -0.29 -22.31
CA GLY A 379 19.97 0.78 -22.18
C GLY A 379 19.48 1.97 -21.36
N ALA A 380 18.56 1.73 -20.42
CA ALA A 380 18.14 2.75 -19.46
C ALA A 380 19.25 2.98 -18.43
N GLU A 381 19.50 4.24 -18.11
CA GLU A 381 20.42 4.65 -17.04
C GLU A 381 19.71 4.70 -15.69
N GLU A 382 18.41 5.01 -15.69
CA GLU A 382 17.60 5.13 -14.48
C GLU A 382 16.20 4.55 -14.67
N ILE A 383 15.68 3.93 -13.61
CA ILE A 383 14.28 3.51 -13.54
C ILE A 383 13.53 4.54 -12.70
N VAL A 384 12.49 5.15 -13.27
CA VAL A 384 11.62 6.09 -12.56
C VAL A 384 10.28 5.43 -12.28
N THR A 385 9.74 5.67 -11.09
CA THR A 385 8.43 5.21 -10.65
C THR A 385 7.79 6.26 -9.75
N SER A 386 6.47 6.31 -9.73
CA SER A 386 5.70 7.23 -8.90
C SER A 386 5.02 6.50 -7.73
N CYS A 387 5.74 5.57 -7.11
CA CYS A 387 5.22 4.76 -6.01
C CYS A 387 6.37 4.37 -5.08
N PRO A 388 6.28 4.65 -3.77
CA PRO A 388 7.35 4.35 -2.83
C PRO A 388 7.57 2.85 -2.66
N PHE A 389 6.53 2.01 -2.78
CA PHE A 389 6.71 0.56 -2.73
C PHE A 389 7.44 0.02 -3.96
N CYS A 390 7.17 0.59 -5.14
CA CYS A 390 7.92 0.23 -6.34
C CYS A 390 9.39 0.63 -6.19
N LEU A 391 9.67 1.85 -5.71
CA LEU A 391 11.04 2.31 -5.43
C LEU A 391 11.78 1.30 -4.54
N MET A 392 11.19 0.95 -3.40
CA MET A 392 11.79 0.04 -2.42
C MET A 392 12.10 -1.35 -2.98
N ASN A 393 11.25 -1.87 -3.86
CA ASN A 393 11.44 -3.21 -4.43
C ASN A 393 12.35 -3.23 -5.66
N LEU A 394 12.48 -2.10 -6.36
CA LEU A 394 13.32 -1.96 -7.55
C LEU A 394 14.74 -1.51 -7.21
N GLU A 395 14.92 -0.73 -6.14
CA GLU A 395 16.21 -0.11 -5.80
C GLU A 395 17.27 -1.16 -5.44
N ASP A 396 16.95 -2.12 -4.58
CA ASP A 396 17.89 -3.17 -4.16
C ASP A 396 18.42 -3.97 -5.37
N PRO A 397 17.59 -4.58 -6.25
CA PRO A 397 18.09 -5.28 -7.43
C PRO A 397 18.78 -4.35 -8.43
N ALA A 398 18.42 -3.06 -8.50
CA ALA A 398 19.10 -2.08 -9.36
C ALA A 398 20.50 -1.70 -8.88
N LYS A 399 20.81 -1.87 -7.59
CA LYS A 399 22.17 -1.67 -7.03
C LYS A 399 23.03 -2.93 -7.12
N GLU A 400 22.41 -4.11 -7.14
CA GLU A 400 23.08 -5.41 -7.18
C GLU A 400 23.45 -5.90 -8.59
N ARG A 401 22.91 -5.29 -9.64
CA ARG A 401 23.07 -5.67 -11.05
C ARG A 401 23.71 -4.52 -11.81
#